data_AF-A0A5J4YEN8-F1
#
_entry.id   AF-A0A5J4YEN8-F1
#
_cell.length_a   1.000
_cell.length_b   1.000
_cell.length_c   1.000
_cell.angle_alpha   90.00
_cell.angle_beta   90.00
_cell.angle_gamma   90.00
#
_symmetry.space_group_name_H-M   'P 1'
#
loop_
_entity.id
_entity.type
_entity.pdbx_description
1 polymer ?
#
loop_
_entity_poly.entity_id
_entity_poly.type
_entity_poly.pdbx_seq_one_letter_code
_entity_poly.pdbx_strand_id
1 'polypeptide(L)'
;VECAAEYNCSLAAQPTARRFLYPQLNKFLADVFEGIPTGTQLSRLPKVNLNRFDLFHAHLFYTKKTQSLGLLFHSKEYPAYDQQKFPINLGYCQQDSYLGYDETAMNLRNMLWFQGRLCALDVGPDSVLYHDLIMDGLQDVRTVLESDFGQGVIDVNYFASIPGSPQHRLFLC
;
A
#
# COMPACT_ATOMS: atom_id res chain seq x y z
N VAL A 1 8.31 8.16 -12.13
CA VAL A 1 6.91 7.94 -11.69
C VAL A 1 6.05 7.95 -12.94
N GLU A 2 5.12 7.01 -13.07
CA GLU A 2 4.28 6.76 -14.26
C GLU A 2 3.39 7.96 -14.63
N CYS A 3 3.98 9.05 -15.13
CA CYS A 3 3.32 10.31 -15.53
C CYS A 3 2.47 10.98 -14.43
N ALA A 4 2.53 10.55 -13.15
CA ALA A 4 1.68 11.08 -12.08
C ALA A 4 1.77 12.61 -11.91
N ALA A 5 2.96 13.18 -12.08
CA ALA A 5 3.17 14.62 -11.98
C ALA A 5 2.44 15.41 -13.08
N GLU A 6 2.24 14.81 -14.27
CA GLU A 6 1.48 15.42 -15.37
C GLU A 6 0.00 15.60 -15.01
N TYR A 7 -0.49 14.80 -14.05
CA TYR A 7 -1.86 14.86 -13.52
C TYR A 7 -1.97 15.66 -12.23
N ASN A 8 -0.92 16.34 -11.76
CA ASN A 8 -0.86 16.99 -10.44
C ASN A 8 -1.05 16.01 -9.26
N CYS A 9 -0.75 14.72 -9.44
CA CYS A 9 -0.78 13.73 -8.37
C CYS A 9 0.53 13.73 -7.59
N SER A 10 0.43 13.90 -6.26
CA SER A 10 1.52 13.69 -5.31
C SER A 10 1.41 12.31 -4.68
N LEU A 11 2.12 11.33 -5.24
CA LEU A 11 2.16 9.96 -4.69
C LEU A 11 2.91 9.83 -3.35
N ALA A 12 3.64 10.87 -2.95
CA ALA A 12 4.42 10.89 -1.72
C ALA A 12 4.05 12.13 -0.90
N ALA A 13 4.12 12.00 0.42
CA ALA A 13 3.79 13.10 1.35
C ALA A 13 4.72 14.31 1.19
N GLN A 14 5.96 14.10 0.73
CA GLN A 14 6.96 15.15 0.56
C GLN A 14 7.59 15.13 -0.85
N PRO A 15 8.01 16.29 -1.39
CA PRO A 15 8.68 16.37 -2.70
C PRO A 15 10.13 15.86 -2.68
N THR A 16 10.66 15.58 -1.49
CA THR A 16 12.00 15.01 -1.28
C THR A 16 11.88 13.74 -0.49
N ALA A 17 12.74 12.76 -0.77
CA ALA A 17 12.76 11.52 -0.02
C ALA A 17 14.18 11.09 0.34
N ARG A 18 14.26 10.13 1.25
CA ARG A 18 15.51 9.57 1.77
C ARG A 18 15.52 8.05 1.58
N ARG A 19 16.65 7.44 1.93
CA ARG A 19 16.81 5.99 2.07
C ARG A 19 17.50 5.71 3.40
N PHE A 20 17.42 4.47 3.87
CA PHE A 20 18.17 4.06 5.04
C PHE A 20 19.67 4.10 4.76
N LEU A 21 20.45 4.52 5.76
CA LEU A 21 21.91 4.48 5.69
C LEU A 21 22.44 3.05 5.50
N TYR A 22 21.72 2.07 6.04
CA TYR A 22 22.07 0.65 5.92
C TYR A 22 21.49 0.05 4.63
N PRO A 23 22.33 -0.32 3.63
CA PRO A 23 21.84 -0.79 2.34
C PRO A 23 21.00 -2.06 2.43
N GLN A 24 21.31 -2.94 3.39
CA GLN A 24 20.57 -4.18 3.62
C GLN A 24 19.11 -3.93 3.99
N LEU A 25 18.80 -2.84 4.71
CA LEU A 25 17.43 -2.50 5.06
C LEU A 25 16.64 -2.02 3.83
N ASN A 26 17.26 -1.20 2.97
CA ASN A 26 16.65 -0.81 1.70
C ASN A 26 16.40 -2.03 0.80
N LYS A 27 17.36 -2.98 0.75
CA LYS A 27 17.19 -4.21 -0.01
C LYS A 27 16.05 -5.06 0.55
N PHE A 28 16.01 -5.24 1.86
CA PHE A 28 14.94 -5.98 2.52
C PHE A 28 13.56 -5.42 2.17
N LEU A 29 13.37 -4.10 2.31
CA LEU A 29 12.08 -3.47 1.97
C LEU A 29 11.73 -3.64 0.49
N ALA A 30 12.70 -3.46 -0.40
CA ALA A 30 12.49 -3.68 -1.83
C ALA A 30 12.09 -5.14 -2.13
N ASP A 31 12.75 -6.10 -1.48
CA ASP A 31 12.43 -7.52 -1.63
C ASP A 31 11.01 -7.84 -1.12
N VAL A 32 10.53 -7.17 -0.06
CA VAL A 32 9.15 -7.34 0.42
C VAL A 32 8.14 -6.83 -0.61
N PHE A 33 8.35 -5.62 -1.17
CA PHE A 33 7.49 -5.09 -2.24
C PHE A 33 7.48 -6.00 -3.47
N GLU A 34 8.65 -6.41 -3.97
CA GLU A 34 8.79 -7.29 -5.13
C GLU A 34 8.24 -8.70 -4.88
N GLY A 35 8.25 -9.16 -3.62
CA GLY A 35 7.74 -10.46 -3.23
C GLY A 35 6.21 -10.53 -3.15
N ILE A 36 5.52 -9.43 -2.84
CA ILE A 36 4.06 -9.40 -2.66
C ILE A 36 3.29 -9.90 -3.91
N PRO A 37 3.57 -9.42 -5.14
CA PRO A 37 2.90 -9.91 -6.35
C PRO A 37 2.99 -11.44 -6.53
N THR A 38 4.17 -12.01 -6.33
CA THR A 38 4.35 -13.47 -6.41
C THR A 38 3.67 -14.20 -5.25
N GLY A 39 3.78 -13.67 -4.03
CA GLY A 39 3.15 -14.25 -2.84
C GLY A 39 1.62 -14.30 -2.97
N THR A 40 1.00 -13.22 -3.42
CA THR A 40 -0.46 -13.17 -3.64
C THR A 40 -0.92 -14.19 -4.67
N GLN A 41 -0.19 -14.33 -5.78
CA GLN A 41 -0.49 -15.34 -6.80
C GLN A 41 -0.41 -16.77 -6.24
N LEU A 42 0.63 -17.10 -5.48
CA LEU A 42 0.82 -18.45 -4.91
C LEU A 42 -0.23 -18.78 -3.84
N SER A 43 -0.66 -17.78 -3.07
CA SER A 43 -1.65 -17.92 -2.00
C SER A 43 -3.10 -17.77 -2.48
N ARG A 44 -3.33 -17.64 -3.80
CA ARG A 44 -4.67 -17.41 -4.41
C ARG A 44 -5.38 -16.17 -3.84
N LEU A 45 -4.61 -15.18 -3.42
CA LEU A 45 -5.11 -13.86 -3.05
C LEU A 45 -5.35 -13.02 -4.31
N PRO A 46 -6.10 -11.92 -4.21
CA PRO A 46 -6.28 -10.98 -5.31
C PRO A 46 -4.94 -10.57 -5.92
N LYS A 47 -4.86 -10.52 -7.25
CA LYS A 47 -3.63 -10.19 -7.97
C LYS A 47 -3.20 -8.77 -7.63
N VAL A 48 -1.96 -8.61 -7.17
CA VAL A 48 -1.32 -7.31 -6.93
C VAL A 48 -0.26 -7.03 -7.99
N ASN A 49 -0.19 -5.80 -8.47
CA ASN A 49 0.88 -5.32 -9.36
C ASN A 49 1.62 -4.16 -8.70
N LEU A 50 2.88 -3.95 -9.08
CA LEU A 50 3.66 -2.80 -8.62
C LEU A 50 3.55 -1.66 -9.63
N ASN A 51 2.77 -0.65 -9.31
CA ASN A 51 2.55 0.56 -10.11
C ASN A 51 1.87 1.63 -9.24
N ARG A 52 1.72 2.85 -9.77
CA ARG A 52 1.19 3.98 -8.99
C ARG A 52 -0.28 3.87 -8.57
N PHE A 53 -1.05 2.97 -9.17
CA PHE A 53 -2.47 2.79 -8.87
C PHE A 53 -2.72 1.63 -7.91
N ASP A 54 -1.84 0.62 -7.95
CA ASP A 54 -1.96 -0.62 -7.19
C ASP A 54 -1.03 -0.55 -5.97
N LEU A 55 -0.04 -1.44 -5.85
CA LEU A 55 0.90 -1.42 -4.74
C LEU A 55 2.14 -0.61 -5.09
N PHE A 56 2.32 0.52 -4.41
CA PHE A 56 3.57 1.29 -4.42
C PHE A 56 3.89 1.91 -3.07
N HIS A 57 3.00 1.76 -2.08
CA HIS A 57 3.05 2.53 -0.85
C HIS A 57 2.84 1.63 0.38
N ALA A 58 3.53 1.97 1.46
CA ALA A 58 3.38 1.38 2.77
C ALA A 58 3.73 2.38 3.87
N HIS A 59 3.20 2.15 5.07
CA HIS A 59 3.52 2.91 6.27
C HIS A 59 4.38 2.07 7.22
N LEU A 60 5.54 2.60 7.62
CA LEU A 60 6.32 2.03 8.72
C LEU A 60 5.75 2.56 10.04
N PHE A 61 5.40 1.65 10.94
CA PHE A 61 4.92 2.00 12.28
C PHE A 61 5.74 1.31 13.37
N TYR A 62 5.74 1.91 14.56
CA TYR A 62 6.36 1.39 15.76
C TYR A 62 5.31 1.11 16.84
N THR A 63 5.31 -0.11 17.38
CA THR A 63 4.45 -0.47 18.50
C THR A 63 5.24 -0.53 19.81
N LYS A 64 4.83 0.29 20.78
CA LYS A 64 5.47 0.34 22.11
C LYS A 64 5.29 -0.96 22.90
N LYS A 65 4.15 -1.64 22.72
CA LYS A 65 3.78 -2.84 23.49
C LYS A 65 4.77 -3.99 23.28
N THR A 66 5.23 -4.19 22.05
CA THR A 66 6.20 -5.24 21.71
C THR A 66 7.56 -4.69 21.30
N GLN A 67 7.74 -3.37 21.37
CA GLN A 67 8.95 -2.66 20.93
C GLN A 67 9.39 -3.05 19.52
N SER A 68 8.44 -3.29 18.62
CA SER A 68 8.69 -3.82 17.28
C SER A 68 8.27 -2.83 16.20
N LEU A 69 8.92 -2.92 15.04
CA LEU A 69 8.51 -2.24 13.82
C LEU A 69 7.60 -3.15 12.98
N GLY A 70 6.67 -2.54 12.28
CA GLY A 70 5.82 -3.20 11.29
C GLY A 70 5.60 -2.32 10.06
N LEU A 71 5.18 -2.94 8.96
CA LEU A 71 4.84 -2.26 7.72
C LEU A 71 3.41 -2.60 7.34
N LEU A 72 2.60 -1.58 7.10
CA LEU A 72 1.27 -1.71 6.53
C LEU A 72 1.33 -1.30 5.06
N PHE A 73 1.01 -2.21 4.16
CA PHE A 73 1.00 -1.99 2.71
C PHE A 73 -0.43 -1.83 2.22
N HIS A 74 -0.60 -0.96 1.23
CA HIS A 74 -1.87 -0.75 0.56
C HIS A 74 -1.72 -1.11 -0.93
N SER A 75 -2.45 -2.14 -1.35
CA SER A 75 -2.67 -2.45 -2.76
C SER A 75 -3.99 -1.85 -3.23
N LYS A 76 -4.25 -1.81 -4.54
CA LYS A 76 -5.47 -1.21 -5.11
C LYS A 76 -5.73 0.21 -4.61
N GLU A 77 -4.68 1.02 -4.48
CA GLU A 77 -4.73 2.35 -3.87
C GLU A 77 -5.69 3.30 -4.59
N TYR A 78 -5.68 3.28 -5.91
CA TYR A 78 -6.50 4.17 -6.73
C TYR A 78 -7.32 3.39 -7.75
N PRO A 79 -8.45 2.75 -7.36
CA PRO A 79 -9.39 2.18 -8.32
C PRO A 79 -9.93 3.26 -9.26
N ALA A 80 -10.11 2.91 -10.53
CA ALA A 80 -10.67 3.77 -11.55
C ALA A 80 -12.10 4.20 -11.18
N TYR A 81 -12.42 5.47 -11.45
CA TYR A 81 -13.79 5.96 -11.30
C TYR A 81 -14.71 5.20 -12.27
N ASP A 82 -15.80 4.67 -11.74
CA ASP A 82 -16.85 4.01 -12.52
C ASP A 82 -18.20 4.41 -11.93
N GLN A 83 -19.05 5.05 -12.74
CA GLN A 83 -20.34 5.58 -12.27
C GLN A 83 -21.26 4.51 -11.67
N GLN A 84 -21.11 3.24 -12.04
CA GLN A 84 -21.95 2.15 -11.58
C GLN A 84 -21.30 1.32 -10.47
N LYS A 85 -19.98 1.09 -10.56
CA LYS A 85 -19.25 0.19 -9.65
C LYS A 85 -18.48 0.91 -8.55
N PHE A 86 -17.95 2.10 -8.83
CA PHE A 86 -17.14 2.87 -7.89
C PHE A 86 -17.24 4.38 -8.18
N PRO A 87 -18.37 5.01 -7.83
CA PRO A 87 -18.64 6.41 -8.14
C PRO A 87 -17.95 7.38 -7.18
N ILE A 88 -16.73 7.04 -6.74
CA ILE A 88 -15.94 7.82 -5.79
C ILE A 88 -14.78 8.46 -6.52
N ASN A 89 -14.69 9.78 -6.42
CA ASN A 89 -13.58 10.56 -6.96
C ASN A 89 -12.45 10.64 -5.92
N LEU A 90 -11.34 9.96 -6.19
CA LEU A 90 -10.14 9.94 -5.34
C LEU A 90 -9.13 11.04 -5.74
N GLY A 91 -9.55 11.98 -6.58
CA GLY A 91 -8.74 13.11 -7.02
C GLY A 91 -7.71 12.75 -8.09
N TYR A 92 -6.68 13.58 -8.19
CA TYR A 92 -5.69 13.55 -9.28
C TYR A 92 -4.95 12.21 -9.42
N CYS A 93 -4.73 11.49 -8.32
CA CYS A 93 -4.01 10.21 -8.35
C CYS A 93 -4.83 9.07 -8.95
N GLN A 94 -6.16 9.22 -9.05
CA GLN A 94 -7.06 8.30 -9.73
C GLN A 94 -7.00 8.40 -11.26
N GLN A 95 -6.50 9.53 -11.78
CA GLN A 95 -6.60 9.83 -13.20
C GLN A 95 -5.81 8.83 -14.04
N ASP A 96 -6.50 8.29 -15.06
CA ASP A 96 -6.05 7.22 -15.95
C ASP A 96 -5.72 5.90 -15.25
N SER A 97 -6.25 5.70 -14.03
CA SER A 97 -6.24 4.38 -13.42
C SER A 97 -7.02 3.40 -14.29
N TYR A 98 -6.42 2.24 -14.53
CA TYR A 98 -7.04 1.10 -15.21
C TYR A 98 -7.51 0.03 -14.21
N LEU A 99 -7.36 0.27 -12.91
CA LEU A 99 -7.76 -0.68 -11.88
C LEU A 99 -9.28 -0.65 -11.71
N GLY A 100 -9.97 -1.66 -12.26
CA GLY A 100 -11.38 -1.85 -11.96
C GLY A 100 -11.59 -2.10 -10.47
N TYR A 101 -12.64 -1.50 -9.90
CA TYR A 101 -13.06 -1.79 -8.55
C TYR A 101 -13.60 -3.22 -8.46
N ASP A 102 -13.09 -3.97 -7.49
CA ASP A 102 -13.53 -5.33 -7.16
C ASP A 102 -13.65 -5.41 -5.64
N GLU A 103 -14.88 -5.53 -5.14
CA GLU A 103 -15.17 -5.51 -3.71
C GLU A 103 -14.47 -6.64 -2.95
N THR A 104 -14.37 -7.84 -3.55
CA THR A 104 -13.69 -8.98 -2.92
C THR A 104 -12.19 -8.74 -2.83
N ALA A 105 -11.61 -8.10 -3.84
CA ALA A 105 -10.20 -7.71 -3.82
C ALA A 105 -9.92 -6.64 -2.76
N MET A 106 -10.84 -5.67 -2.59
CA MET A 106 -10.70 -4.61 -1.59
C MET A 106 -10.71 -5.15 -0.17
N ASN A 107 -11.43 -6.23 0.12
CA ASN A 107 -11.43 -6.87 1.43
C ASN A 107 -10.04 -7.39 1.86
N LEU A 108 -9.12 -7.64 0.93
CA LEU A 108 -7.79 -8.21 1.19
C LEU A 108 -6.65 -7.28 0.77
N ARG A 109 -6.94 -6.00 0.51
CA ARG A 109 -5.97 -5.06 -0.06
C ARG A 109 -4.86 -4.65 0.90
N ASN A 110 -5.14 -4.71 2.21
CA ASN A 110 -4.21 -4.31 3.26
C ASN A 110 -3.34 -5.50 3.61
N MET A 111 -2.03 -5.34 3.53
CA MET A 111 -1.08 -6.38 3.88
C MET A 111 -0.20 -5.90 5.02
N LEU A 112 -0.03 -6.73 6.04
CA LEU A 112 0.75 -6.40 7.22
C LEU A 112 2.01 -7.27 7.25
N TRP A 113 3.18 -6.62 7.23
CA TRP A 113 4.41 -7.27 7.64
C TRP A 113 4.70 -6.93 9.10
N PHE A 114 4.79 -7.96 9.94
CA PHE A 114 5.11 -7.79 11.35
C PHE A 114 5.87 -9.00 11.89
N GLN A 115 6.97 -8.74 12.61
CA GLN A 115 7.80 -9.77 13.25
C GLN A 115 8.17 -10.93 12.31
N GLY A 116 8.56 -10.61 11.07
CA GLY A 116 9.02 -11.59 10.08
C GLY A 116 7.91 -12.32 9.32
N ARG A 117 6.64 -11.96 9.51
CA ARG A 117 5.50 -12.56 8.82
C ARG A 117 4.78 -11.52 7.99
N LEU A 118 4.41 -11.87 6.76
CA LEU A 118 3.56 -11.08 5.89
C LEU A 118 2.18 -11.76 5.81
N CYS A 119 1.11 -11.04 6.11
CA CYS A 119 -0.26 -11.51 5.97
C CYS A 119 -1.12 -10.48 5.23
N ALA A 120 -2.14 -10.94 4.52
CA ALA A 120 -3.25 -10.09 4.10
C ALA A 120 -4.25 -9.98 5.26
N LEU A 121 -4.76 -8.78 5.49
CA LEU A 121 -5.82 -8.53 6.47
C LEU A 121 -7.16 -8.68 5.74
N ASP A 122 -7.97 -9.65 6.16
CA ASP A 122 -9.35 -9.76 5.70
C ASP A 122 -10.21 -8.77 6.47
N VAL A 123 -10.58 -7.69 5.77
CA VAL A 123 -11.47 -6.63 6.23
C VAL A 123 -12.78 -6.65 5.44
N GLY A 124 -13.29 -7.83 5.09
CA GLY A 124 -14.64 -7.97 4.54
C GLY A 124 -15.72 -7.52 5.53
N PRO A 125 -16.90 -7.04 5.08
CA PRO A 125 -17.94 -6.47 5.94
C PRO A 125 -18.37 -7.31 7.14
N ASP A 126 -18.29 -8.64 7.02
CA ASP A 126 -18.69 -9.59 8.06
C ASP A 126 -17.53 -9.96 9.02
N SER A 127 -16.33 -9.42 8.78
CA SER A 127 -15.14 -9.72 9.58
C SER A 127 -15.04 -8.82 10.81
N VAL A 128 -14.43 -9.36 11.87
CA VAL A 128 -14.13 -8.58 13.08
C VAL A 128 -13.19 -7.41 12.77
N LEU A 129 -12.20 -7.62 11.89
CA LEU A 129 -11.25 -6.57 11.52
C LEU A 129 -11.93 -5.42 10.78
N TYR A 130 -12.97 -5.68 10.00
CA TYR A 130 -13.73 -4.62 9.36
C TYR A 130 -14.39 -3.69 10.39
N HIS A 131 -15.06 -4.28 11.38
CA HIS A 131 -15.75 -3.51 12.42
C HIS A 131 -14.79 -2.79 13.36
N ASP A 132 -13.62 -3.35 13.61
CA ASP A 132 -12.64 -2.79 14.54
C ASP A 132 -11.70 -1.76 13.90
N LEU A 133 -11.38 -1.90 12.61
CA LEU A 133 -10.31 -1.14 11.96
C LEU A 133 -10.77 -0.19 10.85
N ILE A 134 -11.91 -0.44 10.20
CA ILE A 134 -12.36 0.42 9.10
C ILE A 134 -13.14 1.61 9.64
N MET A 135 -12.56 2.80 9.50
CA MET A 135 -13.18 4.06 9.89
C MET A 135 -14.35 4.45 8.98
N ASP A 136 -15.30 5.18 9.54
CA ASP A 136 -16.34 5.86 8.77
C ASP A 136 -15.75 6.76 7.67
N GLY A 137 -16.27 6.59 6.45
CA GLY A 137 -15.78 7.23 5.24
C GLY A 137 -14.76 6.40 4.45
N LEU A 138 -14.19 5.35 5.05
CA LEU A 138 -13.21 4.46 4.39
C LEU A 138 -13.79 3.10 3.99
N GLN A 139 -15.11 2.92 4.11
CA GLN A 139 -15.76 1.63 3.84
C GLN A 139 -15.45 1.16 2.41
N ASP A 140 -15.75 1.93 1.38
CA ASP A 140 -15.60 1.47 -0.01
C ASP A 140 -14.15 1.17 -0.39
N VAL A 141 -13.21 1.94 0.15
CA VAL A 141 -11.77 1.76 -0.10
C VAL A 141 -11.09 0.78 0.86
N ARG A 142 -11.80 0.30 1.90
CA ARG A 142 -11.32 -0.65 2.91
C ARG A 142 -9.93 -0.30 3.47
N THR A 143 -9.62 0.99 3.64
CA THR A 143 -8.29 1.41 4.12
C THR A 143 -8.18 1.20 5.63
N VAL A 144 -7.21 0.40 6.06
CA VAL A 144 -6.78 0.31 7.47
C VAL A 144 -5.71 1.37 7.71
N LEU A 145 -5.67 2.00 8.89
CA LEU A 145 -4.65 3.02 9.19
C LEU A 145 -3.50 2.41 9.99
N GLU A 146 -2.30 2.92 9.77
CA GLU A 146 -1.11 2.50 10.52
C GLU A 146 -1.21 2.86 12.00
N SER A 147 -2.01 3.89 12.34
CA SER A 147 -2.32 4.29 13.71
C SER A 147 -3.02 3.20 14.52
N ASP A 148 -3.69 2.26 13.85
CA ASP A 148 -4.36 1.12 14.51
C ASP A 148 -3.35 0.12 15.10
N PHE A 149 -2.13 0.09 14.55
CA PHE A 149 -1.06 -0.83 14.98
C PHE A 149 -0.01 -0.17 15.87
N GLY A 150 0.16 1.15 15.78
CA GLY A 150 1.13 1.87 16.59
C GLY A 150 1.36 3.31 16.14
N GLN A 151 2.52 3.84 16.48
CA GLN A 151 2.92 5.18 16.07
C GLN A 151 3.50 5.10 14.64
N GLY A 152 2.87 5.77 13.68
CA GLY A 152 3.44 5.99 12.35
C GLY A 152 4.83 6.66 12.44
N VAL A 153 5.78 6.15 11.67
CA VAL A 153 7.18 6.59 11.68
C VAL A 153 7.53 7.31 10.39
N ILE A 154 7.26 6.69 9.24
CA ILE A 154 7.60 7.22 7.92
C ILE A 154 6.81 6.51 6.83
N ASP A 155 6.56 7.21 5.74
CA ASP A 155 5.99 6.61 4.52
C ASP A 155 7.09 5.96 3.69
N VAL A 156 6.76 4.82 3.12
CA VAL A 156 7.66 3.99 2.32
C VAL A 156 7.06 3.83 0.94
N ASN A 157 7.68 4.46 -0.05
CA ASN A 157 7.24 4.43 -1.43
C ASN A 157 8.20 3.62 -2.31
N TYR A 158 7.64 2.77 -3.15
CA TYR A 158 8.34 1.86 -4.06
C TYR A 158 7.86 2.06 -5.51
N PHE A 159 8.69 2.69 -6.33
CA PHE A 159 8.32 3.00 -7.72
C PHE A 159 8.98 2.02 -8.69
N ALA A 160 8.29 0.90 -8.97
CA ALA A 160 8.80 -0.20 -9.80
C ALA A 160 9.23 0.23 -11.22
N SER A 161 8.64 1.30 -11.75
CA SER A 161 8.97 1.83 -13.08
C SER A 161 10.37 2.48 -13.16
N ILE A 162 11.03 2.75 -12.03
CA ILE A 162 12.35 3.39 -12.01
C ILE A 162 13.43 2.36 -12.39
N PRO A 163 14.29 2.64 -13.39
CA PRO A 163 15.31 1.70 -13.82
C PRO A 163 16.41 1.49 -12.77
N GLY A 164 17.10 0.36 -12.86
CA GLY A 164 18.19 -0.01 -11.95
C GLY A 164 17.79 -0.99 -10.86
N SER A 165 18.61 -1.08 -9.82
CA SER A 165 18.43 -2.05 -8.74
C SER A 165 17.20 -1.76 -7.87
N PRO A 166 16.46 -2.79 -7.41
CA PRO A 166 15.23 -2.63 -6.62
C PRO A 166 15.36 -1.66 -5.44
N GLN A 167 16.46 -1.72 -4.67
CA GLN A 167 16.69 -0.84 -3.52
C GLN A 167 16.83 0.65 -3.88
N HIS A 168 17.05 0.99 -5.16
CA HIS A 168 17.08 2.38 -5.63
C HIS A 168 15.69 2.92 -5.99
N ARG A 169 14.69 2.05 -6.07
CA ARG A 169 13.29 2.40 -6.33
C ARG A 169 12.52 2.77 -5.06
N LEU A 170 13.21 2.77 -3.91
CA LEU A 170 12.68 3.00 -2.58
C LEU A 170 12.92 4.45 -2.14
N PHE A 171 11.88 5.06 -1.60
CA PHE A 171 11.83 6.47 -1.21
C PHE A 171 11.06 6.61 0.11
N LEU A 172 11.72 7.16 1.12
CA LEU A 172 11.17 7.37 2.45
C LEU A 172 10.86 8.86 2.66
N CYS A 173 9.63 9.21 3.01
CA CYS A 173 9.19 10.60 3.20
C CYS A 173 8.35 10.80 4.45
#